data_AF-A0A843B1R1-F1
#
_entry.id   AF-A0A843B1R1-F1
#
_cell.length_a   1.000
_cell.length_b   1.000
_cell.length_c   1.000
_cell.angle_alpha   90.00
_cell.angle_beta   90.00
_cell.angle_gamma   90.00
#
_symmetry.space_group_name_H-M   'P 1'
#
loop_
_entity.id
_entity.type
_entity.pdbx_description
1 polymer ?
#
loop_
_entity_poly.entity_id
_entity_poly.type
_entity_poly.pdbx_seq_one_letter_code
_entity_poly.pdbx_strand_id
1 'polypeptide(L)' 'MSNETQIPMNAESMNAIVNALGALVFATVRQLPEDKQTAFANDLARLAKLEEKRGDLATETLLLDLHRAATAAAS' A
#
# COMPACT_ATOMS: atom_id res chain seq x y z
N MET A 1 30.84 15.32 2.35
CA MET A 1 29.83 14.30 2.06
C MET A 1 28.76 14.46 3.12
N SER A 2 27.60 15.00 2.73
CA SER A 2 26.53 15.36 3.68
C SER A 2 25.91 14.08 4.26
N ASN A 3 25.74 14.06 5.57
CA ASN A 3 25.16 12.95 6.32
C ASN A 3 23.61 12.99 6.20
N GLU A 4 23.09 12.94 4.97
CA GLU A 4 21.65 12.98 4.66
C GLU A 4 20.99 11.59 4.79
N THR A 5 21.38 10.83 5.82
CA THR A 5 20.96 9.43 5.99
C THR A 5 19.55 9.27 6.56
N GLN A 6 18.80 10.36 6.72
CA GLN A 6 17.45 10.35 7.29
C GLN A 6 16.50 11.13 6.40
N ILE A 7 15.51 10.43 5.86
CA ILE A 7 14.38 11.05 5.19
C ILE A 7 13.63 11.89 6.26
N PRO A 8 13.49 13.21 6.08
CA PRO A 8 12.83 14.06 7.07
C PRO A 8 11.37 13.65 7.22
N MET A 9 10.87 13.40 8.43
CA MET A 9 9.48 12.97 8.65
C MET A 9 8.49 14.13 8.51
N ASN A 10 8.21 14.50 7.27
CA ASN A 10 7.26 15.54 6.87
C ASN A 10 6.24 14.98 5.84
N ALA A 11 5.29 15.81 5.41
CA ALA A 11 4.23 15.40 4.48
C ALA A 11 4.78 14.89 3.13
N GLU A 12 5.84 15.50 2.60
CA GLU A 12 6.45 15.08 1.33
C GLU A 12 7.05 13.68 1.46
N SER A 13 7.78 13.42 2.54
CA SER A 13 8.35 12.10 2.82
C SER A 13 7.28 11.04 3.10
N MET A 14 6.20 11.39 3.80
CA MET A 14 5.07 10.48 3.99
C MET A 14 4.42 10.11 2.65
N ASN A 15 4.22 11.08 1.75
CA ASN A 15 3.72 10.81 0.40
C ASN A 15 4.69 9.92 -0.39
N ALA A 16 6.00 10.18 -0.29
CA ALA A 16 7.01 9.36 -0.94
C ALA A 16 6.99 7.90 -0.42
N ILE A 17 6.80 7.70 0.89
CA ILE A 17 6.64 6.38 1.49
C ILE A 17 5.38 5.70 0.97
N VAL A 18 4.23 6.37 0.97
CA VAL A 18 2.96 5.80 0.46
C VAL A 18 3.09 5.43 -1.02
N ASN A 19 3.70 6.28 -1.83
CA ASN A 19 3.97 6.00 -3.25
C ASN A 19 4.90 4.79 -3.43
N ALA A 20 5.96 4.69 -2.63
CA ALA A 20 6.89 3.56 -2.67
C ALA A 20 6.20 2.24 -2.25
N LEU A 21 5.34 2.28 -1.23
CA LEU A 21 4.54 1.13 -0.81
C LEU A 21 3.56 0.70 -1.92
N GLY A 22 2.88 1.65 -2.57
CA GLY A 22 2.02 1.37 -3.72
C GLY A 22 2.79 0.72 -4.87
N ALA A 23 3.99 1.24 -5.20
CA ALA A 23 4.85 0.66 -6.23
C ALA A 23 5.32 -0.76 -5.86
N LEU A 24 5.68 -0.99 -4.59
CA LEU A 24 6.07 -2.31 -4.09
C LEU A 24 4.92 -3.31 -4.20
N VAL A 25 3.71 -2.92 -3.79
CA VAL A 25 2.51 -3.74 -3.92
C VAL A 25 2.23 -4.06 -5.38
N PHE A 26 2.25 -3.06 -6.25
CA PHE A 26 2.05 -3.24 -7.69
C PHE A 26 3.06 -4.25 -8.28
N ALA A 27 4.35 -4.05 -8.02
CA ALA A 27 5.42 -4.91 -8.52
C ALA A 27 5.34 -6.34 -7.97
N THR A 28 4.88 -6.50 -6.73
CA THR A 28 4.67 -7.81 -6.10
C THR A 28 3.50 -8.53 -6.76
N VAL A 29 2.35 -7.87 -6.89
CA VAL A 29 1.14 -8.45 -7.48
C VAL A 29 1.39 -8.86 -8.93
N ARG A 30 2.08 -8.05 -9.72
CA ARG A 30 2.46 -8.38 -11.12
C ARG A 30 3.23 -9.69 -11.30
N GLN A 31 3.88 -10.20 -10.25
CA GLN A 31 4.65 -11.44 -10.29
C GLN A 31 3.84 -12.67 -9.85
N LEU A 32 2.63 -12.48 -9.35
CA LEU A 32 1.78 -13.56 -8.89
C LEU A 32 0.96 -14.17 -10.05
N PRO A 33 0.57 -15.45 -9.95
CA PRO A 33 -0.48 -16.02 -10.79
C PRO A 33 -1.81 -15.25 -10.65
N GLU A 34 -2.65 -15.22 -11.70
CA GLU A 34 -3.89 -14.42 -11.74
C GLU A 34 -4.84 -14.66 -10.54
N ASP A 35 -5.00 -15.91 -10.10
CA ASP A 35 -5.81 -16.26 -8.94
C ASP A 35 -5.25 -15.64 -7.64
N LYS A 36 -3.92 -15.56 -7.55
CA LYS A 36 -3.20 -14.96 -6.40
C LYS A 36 -3.18 -13.44 -6.45
N GLN A 37 -3.20 -12.84 -7.64
CA GLN A 37 -3.34 -11.38 -7.80
C GLN A 37 -4.65 -10.89 -7.18
N THR A 38 -5.75 -11.53 -7.57
CA THR A 38 -7.09 -11.22 -7.05
C THR A 38 -7.18 -11.49 -5.55
N ALA A 39 -6.63 -12.61 -5.07
CA ALA A 39 -6.61 -12.93 -3.65
C ALA A 39 -5.85 -11.87 -2.82
N PHE A 40 -4.69 -11.44 -3.29
CA PHE A 40 -3.87 -10.41 -2.62
C PHE A 40 -4.62 -9.08 -2.50
N ALA A 41 -5.25 -8.61 -3.58
CA ALA A 41 -6.05 -7.39 -3.56
C ALA A 41 -7.20 -7.49 -2.54
N ASN A 42 -7.90 -8.63 -2.51
CA ASN A 42 -8.99 -8.87 -1.57
C ASN A 42 -8.53 -8.92 -0.10
N ASP A 43 -7.33 -9.43 0.17
CA ASP A 43 -6.76 -9.44 1.53
C ASP A 43 -6.50 -8.01 2.03
N LEU A 44 -5.98 -7.11 1.19
CA LEU A 44 -5.82 -5.69 1.56
C LEU A 44 -7.15 -5.01 1.88
N ALA A 45 -8.18 -5.23 1.07
CA ALA A 45 -9.52 -4.70 1.34
C ALA A 45 -10.10 -5.24 2.65
N ARG A 46 -9.86 -6.52 2.97
CA ARG A 46 -10.30 -7.13 4.22
C ARG A 46 -9.58 -6.52 5.43
N LEU A 47 -8.27 -6.28 5.32
CA LEU A 47 -7.49 -5.61 6.36
C LEU A 47 -8.01 -4.18 6.60
N ALA A 48 -8.27 -3.42 5.53
CA ALA A 48 -8.82 -2.07 5.66
C ALA A 48 -10.12 -2.06 6.47
N LYS A 49 -11.05 -2.98 6.16
CA LYS A 49 -12.31 -3.13 6.90
C LYS A 49 -12.12 -3.53 8.37
N LEU A 50 -11.03 -4.21 8.72
CA LEU A 50 -10.72 -4.52 10.11
C LEU A 50 -10.25 -3.28 10.87
N GLU A 51 -9.47 -2.41 10.22
CA GLU A 51 -9.01 -1.16 10.83
C GLU A 51 -10.13 -0.11 10.92
N GLU A 52 -11.03 -0.06 9.94
CA GLU A 52 -12.29 0.71 10.01
C GLU A 52 -13.05 0.37 11.31
N LYS A 53 -13.26 -0.93 11.57
CA LYS A 53 -13.95 -1.42 12.78
C LYS A 53 -13.23 -1.08 14.08
N ARG A 54 -11.91 -0.88 14.02
CA ARG A 54 -11.07 -0.47 15.17
C ARG A 54 -11.04 1.05 15.35
N GLY A 55 -11.58 1.80 14.40
CA GLY A 55 -11.53 3.26 14.36
C GLY A 55 -10.20 3.83 13.87
N ASP A 56 -9.29 3.00 13.33
CA ASP A 56 -8.04 3.47 12.73
C ASP A 56 -8.24 3.78 11.25
N LEU A 57 -8.86 4.94 11.01
CA LEU A 57 -9.20 5.41 9.67
C LEU A 57 -7.95 5.76 8.83
N ALA A 58 -6.83 6.09 9.49
CA ALA A 58 -5.59 6.42 8.80
C ALA A 58 -4.98 5.16 8.17
N THR A 59 -4.89 4.08 8.95
CA THR A 59 -4.42 2.79 8.44
C THR A 59 -5.41 2.18 7.45
N GLU A 60 -6.72 2.30 7.68
CA GLU A 60 -7.74 1.92 6.70
C GLU A 60 -7.51 2.59 5.35
N THR A 61 -7.35 3.92 5.33
CA THR A 61 -7.17 4.70 4.09
C THR A 61 -5.92 4.23 3.35
N LEU A 62 -4.81 4.04 4.05
CA LEU A 62 -3.57 3.54 3.45
C LEU A 62 -3.77 2.15 2.83
N LEU A 63 -4.44 1.23 3.54
CA LEU A 63 -4.71 -0.12 3.02
C LEU A 63 -5.62 -0.10 1.79
N LEU A 64 -6.58 0.82 1.72
CA LEU A 64 -7.42 1.02 0.53
C LEU A 64 -6.61 1.56 -0.66
N ASP A 65 -5.65 2.46 -0.43
CA ASP A 65 -4.76 2.93 -1.49
C ASP A 65 -3.85 1.81 -2.02
N LEU A 66 -3.33 0.96 -1.14
CA LEU A 66 -2.58 -0.23 -1.54
C LEU A 66 -3.47 -1.24 -2.28
N HIS A 67 -4.73 -1.40 -1.87
CA HIS A 67 -5.70 -2.23 -2.60
C HIS A 67 -5.91 -1.73 -4.03
N ARG A 68 -6.01 -0.41 -4.24
CA ARG A 68 -6.10 0.18 -5.59
C ARG A 68 -4.86 -0.14 -6.43
N ALA A 69 -3.67 -0.03 -5.84
CA ALA A 69 -2.43 -0.39 -6.52
C ALA A 69 -2.38 -1.88 -6.89
N ALA A 70 -2.84 -2.76 -5.99
CA ALA A 70 -2.94 -4.19 -6.26
C ALA A 70 -3.93 -4.51 -7.39
N THR A 71 -5.12 -3.88 -7.38
CA THR A 71 -6.13 -4.06 -8.43
C THR A 71 -5.63 -3.55 -9.79
N ALA A 72 -4.92 -2.42 -9.82
CA ALA A 72 -4.31 -1.89 -11.05
C ALA A 72 -3.17 -2.77 -11.59
N ALA A 73 -2.51 -3.55 -10.74
CA ALA A 73 -1.49 -4.51 -11.16
C ALA A 73 -2.09 -5.78 -11.78
N ALA A 74 -3.32 -6.12 -11.37
CA ALA A 74 -4.06 -7.30 -11.79
C ALA A 74 -4.91 -7.10 -13.05
N SER A 75 -4.99 -5.86 -13.56
CA SER A 75 -5.71 -5.48 -14.79
C SER A 75 -4.85 -5.52 -16.05
#